data_AF-A0A942BDB9-F1
#
_entry.id   AF-A0A942BDB9-F1
#
_cell.length_a   1.000
_cell.length_b   1.000
_cell.length_c   1.000
_cell.angle_alpha   90.00
_cell.angle_beta   90.00
_cell.angle_gamma   90.00
#
_symmetry.space_group_name_H-M   'P 1'
#
loop_
_entity.id
_entity.type
_entity.pdbx_description
1 polymer ?
#
loop_
_entity_poly.entity_id
_entity_poly.type
_entity_poly.pdbx_seq_one_letter_code
_entity_poly.pdbx_strand_id
1 'polypeptide(L)'
;MSIKNVLRKGLSLFAEFPEDEAAASPASTYTTPTPTPRTVEEIVASTPGPKLEEINLGTEPAPAVPAPGGAPDFNAVYQRAGLPVVPFTAEQALEVIHSLPADLPIDVRRKTVQATLQTMGKAMGVGTDAVLSDATRKLAALAAYEDLLKGQTEAYCTKVQGQIADLERQIAEHKTDIDNTRQMLESATKSCTDESERLDDVIEFFTQDVGASKYAGGGPTEQA
;
A
#
# COMPACT_ATOMS: atom_id res chain seq x y z
N MET A 1 -46.86 -61.12 -9.21
CA MET A 1 -45.78 -62.13 -9.20
C MET A 1 -46.15 -63.24 -10.16
N SER A 2 -45.43 -63.41 -11.26
CA SER A 2 -45.49 -64.64 -12.05
C SER A 2 -44.15 -64.86 -12.76
N ILE A 3 -43.58 -66.02 -12.49
CA ILE A 3 -42.26 -66.48 -12.90
C ILE A 3 -42.52 -67.55 -13.97
N LYS A 4 -41.68 -67.55 -15.03
CA LYS A 4 -41.17 -68.71 -15.80
C LYS A 4 -41.34 -68.60 -17.32
N ASN A 5 -40.22 -68.87 -17.99
CA ASN A 5 -40.01 -69.23 -19.40
C ASN A 5 -40.05 -68.03 -20.36
N VAL A 6 -38.98 -67.72 -21.12
CA VAL A 6 -38.41 -68.60 -22.15
C VAL A 6 -36.90 -68.38 -22.29
N LEU A 7 -36.17 -69.49 -22.20
CA LEU A 7 -34.77 -69.67 -22.57
C LEU A 7 -34.78 -70.54 -23.83
N ARG A 8 -34.22 -70.08 -24.97
CA ARG A 8 -33.58 -70.97 -25.97
C ARG A 8 -32.97 -70.23 -27.19
N LYS A 9 -31.66 -70.47 -27.34
CA LYS A 9 -30.94 -70.89 -28.55
C LYS A 9 -30.82 -69.94 -29.76
N GLY A 10 -29.56 -69.59 -30.02
CA GLY A 10 -28.96 -69.34 -31.33
C GLY A 10 -27.46 -69.12 -31.12
N LEU A 11 -26.68 -70.18 -30.88
CA LEU A 11 -25.85 -70.88 -31.89
C LEU A 11 -25.08 -69.93 -32.82
N SER A 12 -23.80 -69.78 -32.47
CA SER A 12 -22.66 -70.03 -33.35
C SER A 12 -22.81 -69.68 -34.83
N LEU A 13 -22.22 -68.55 -35.23
CA LEU A 13 -21.72 -68.40 -36.60
C LEU A 13 -20.23 -68.05 -36.53
N PHE A 14 -19.43 -69.12 -36.66
CA PHE A 14 -18.06 -69.05 -37.15
C PHE A 14 -18.08 -68.36 -38.51
N ALA A 15 -17.32 -67.27 -38.66
CA ALA A 15 -16.95 -66.72 -39.96
C ALA A 15 -15.45 -66.42 -39.90
N GLU A 16 -14.74 -67.13 -40.76
CA GLU A 16 -13.31 -67.32 -40.80
C GLU A 16 -12.83 -66.88 -42.19
N PHE A 17 -11.81 -65.99 -42.21
CA PHE A 17 -10.95 -65.51 -43.32
C PHE A 17 -11.59 -64.70 -44.48
N PRO A 18 -10.86 -63.78 -45.19
CA PRO A 18 -9.41 -63.80 -45.44
C PRO A 18 -8.63 -62.49 -45.15
N GLU A 19 -7.31 -62.65 -44.97
CA GLU A 19 -6.29 -61.62 -45.16
C GLU A 19 -6.01 -61.47 -46.66
N ASP A 20 -6.12 -60.26 -47.22
CA ASP A 20 -5.19 -59.78 -48.27
C ASP A 20 -5.24 -58.26 -48.49
N GLU A 21 -4.07 -57.72 -48.78
CA GLU A 21 -3.71 -56.48 -49.48
C GLU A 21 -4.39 -55.12 -49.17
N ALA A 22 -3.60 -54.28 -48.49
CA ALA A 22 -3.14 -52.97 -48.98
C ALA A 22 -4.05 -52.17 -49.92
N ALA A 23 -4.89 -51.30 -49.33
CA ALA A 23 -5.32 -50.06 -49.98
C ALA A 23 -5.18 -48.90 -49.00
N ALA A 24 -4.28 -47.99 -49.35
CA ALA A 24 -3.94 -46.79 -48.63
C ALA A 24 -5.18 -45.93 -48.29
N SER A 25 -5.49 -45.81 -47.00
CA SER A 25 -6.30 -44.71 -46.50
C SER A 25 -5.49 -43.42 -46.59
N PRO A 26 -5.99 -42.34 -47.22
CA PRO A 26 -5.34 -41.05 -47.13
C PRO A 26 -5.42 -40.58 -45.68
N ALA A 27 -4.28 -40.57 -45.02
CA ALA A 27 -4.09 -39.91 -43.73
C ALA A 27 -4.53 -38.45 -43.89
N SER A 28 -5.68 -38.11 -43.32
CA SER A 28 -6.04 -36.71 -43.08
C SER A 28 -5.02 -36.14 -42.12
N THR A 29 -4.04 -35.43 -42.67
CA THR A 29 -3.16 -34.52 -41.95
C THR A 29 -4.02 -33.37 -41.41
N TYR A 30 -4.63 -33.57 -40.24
CA TYR A 30 -5.05 -32.45 -39.42
C TYR A 30 -3.77 -31.83 -38.84
N THR A 31 -3.15 -30.93 -39.59
CA THR A 31 -2.25 -29.93 -39.05
C THR A 31 -3.08 -29.01 -38.15
N THR A 32 -3.26 -29.40 -36.89
CA THR A 32 -3.58 -28.43 -35.83
C THR A 32 -2.48 -27.39 -35.86
N PRO A 33 -2.77 -26.10 -36.18
CA PRO A 33 -1.76 -25.07 -36.12
C PRO A 33 -1.30 -24.95 -34.66
N THR A 34 -0.02 -25.24 -34.42
CA THR A 34 0.64 -24.98 -33.15
C THR A 34 0.53 -23.47 -32.90
N PRO A 35 -0.22 -23.01 -31.87
CA PRO A 35 -0.27 -21.59 -31.55
C PRO A 35 1.13 -21.17 -31.11
N THR A 36 1.71 -20.19 -31.80
CA THR A 36 2.93 -19.51 -31.36
C THR A 36 2.70 -18.92 -29.96
N PRO A 37 3.66 -19.03 -29.04
CA PRO A 37 3.54 -18.42 -27.73
C PRO A 37 3.50 -16.90 -27.90
N ARG A 38 2.36 -16.28 -27.58
CA ARG A 38 2.20 -14.82 -27.55
C ARG A 38 2.73 -14.27 -26.23
N THR A 39 3.36 -13.10 -26.26
CA THR A 39 3.83 -12.45 -25.02
C THR A 39 2.66 -11.79 -24.27
N VAL A 40 2.88 -11.48 -23.00
CA VAL A 40 1.87 -10.83 -22.15
C VAL A 40 1.48 -9.47 -22.74
N GLU A 41 2.45 -8.72 -23.26
CA GLU A 41 2.27 -7.41 -23.87
C GLU A 41 1.42 -7.49 -25.14
N GLU A 42 1.66 -8.49 -25.98
CA GLU A 42 0.87 -8.74 -27.20
C GLU A 42 -0.58 -9.11 -26.89
N ILE A 43 -0.80 -9.89 -25.83
CA ILE A 43 -2.14 -10.29 -25.38
C ILE A 43 -2.91 -9.08 -24.83
N VAL A 44 -2.25 -8.22 -24.06
CA VAL A 44 -2.90 -7.02 -23.52
C VAL A 44 -3.18 -5.98 -24.61
N ALA A 45 -2.26 -5.83 -25.57
CA ALA A 45 -2.42 -4.90 -26.69
C ALA A 45 -3.54 -5.31 -27.67
N SER A 46 -3.86 -6.61 -27.74
CA SER A 46 -4.94 -7.14 -28.60
C SER A 46 -6.32 -7.15 -27.93
N THR A 47 -6.39 -6.84 -26.63
CA THR A 47 -7.64 -6.84 -25.86
C THR A 47 -8.18 -5.41 -25.66
N PRO A 48 -9.48 -5.14 -25.83
CA PRO A 48 -10.06 -3.81 -25.63
C PRO A 48 -9.85 -3.27 -24.20
N GLY A 49 -9.31 -2.05 -24.10
CA GLY A 49 -9.18 -1.29 -22.84
C GLY A 49 -7.87 -0.48 -22.77
N PRO A 50 -7.63 0.31 -21.69
CA PRO A 50 -6.42 1.13 -21.52
C PRO A 50 -5.11 0.34 -21.63
N LYS A 51 -4.09 0.89 -22.27
CA LYS A 51 -2.77 0.24 -22.29
C LYS A 51 -2.11 0.29 -20.91
N LEU A 52 -1.12 -0.56 -20.65
CA LEU A 52 -0.48 -0.63 -19.34
C LEU A 52 0.14 0.73 -18.95
N GLU A 53 0.66 1.47 -19.93
CA GLU A 53 1.29 2.77 -19.75
C GLU A 53 0.28 3.91 -19.56
N GLU A 54 -0.98 3.69 -19.93
CA GLU A 54 -2.07 4.66 -19.79
C GLU A 54 -2.78 4.54 -18.44
N ILE A 55 -2.50 3.47 -17.67
CA ILE A 55 -3.03 3.29 -16.31
C ILE A 55 -2.28 4.27 -15.39
N ASN A 56 -2.82 5.48 -15.31
CA ASN A 56 -2.40 6.49 -14.36
C ASN A 56 -3.61 6.87 -13.50
N LEU A 57 -3.49 6.70 -12.20
CA LEU A 57 -4.57 7.01 -11.25
C LEU A 57 -4.83 8.51 -11.11
N GLY A 58 -4.10 9.36 -11.83
CA GLY A 58 -4.28 10.81 -11.83
C GLY A 58 -3.92 11.45 -10.49
N THR A 59 -3.87 12.77 -10.49
CA THR A 59 -3.51 13.60 -9.31
C THR A 59 -4.68 13.88 -8.39
N GLU A 60 -5.87 13.35 -8.68
CA GLU A 60 -7.04 13.51 -7.82
C GLU A 60 -6.72 12.95 -6.43
N PRO A 61 -7.14 13.58 -5.32
CA PRO A 61 -6.81 13.07 -4.00
C PRO A 61 -7.22 11.60 -3.89
N ALA A 62 -6.29 10.73 -3.45
CA ALA A 62 -6.64 9.35 -3.11
C ALA A 62 -7.77 9.39 -2.08
N PRO A 63 -8.75 8.47 -2.12
CA PRO A 63 -9.61 8.27 -0.95
C PRO A 63 -8.70 8.13 0.27
N ALA A 64 -9.10 8.74 1.38
CA ALA A 64 -8.28 8.89 2.58
C ALA A 64 -7.47 7.62 2.84
N VAL A 65 -6.14 7.78 2.94
CA VAL A 65 -5.21 6.68 3.23
C VAL A 65 -5.85 5.82 4.31
N PRO A 66 -6.05 4.51 4.08
CA PRO A 66 -6.76 3.67 5.03
C PRO A 66 -6.11 3.83 6.40
N ALA A 67 -6.94 3.91 7.45
CA ALA A 67 -6.49 4.03 8.83
C ALA A 67 -5.40 2.98 9.12
N PRO A 68 -4.47 3.20 10.06
CA PRO A 68 -3.40 2.25 10.35
C PRO A 68 -3.95 0.82 10.53
N GLY A 69 -3.56 -0.10 9.64
CA GLY A 69 -4.03 -1.49 9.62
C GLY A 69 -5.28 -1.77 8.75
N GLY A 70 -5.84 -0.76 8.09
CA GLY A 70 -6.92 -0.91 7.12
C GLY A 70 -6.40 -1.39 5.76
N ALA A 71 -7.07 -2.37 5.17
CA ALA A 71 -6.81 -2.76 3.79
C ALA A 71 -7.37 -1.71 2.82
N PRO A 72 -6.65 -1.39 1.72
CA PRO A 72 -7.22 -0.54 0.67
C PRO A 72 -8.38 -1.24 -0.03
N ASP A 73 -9.38 -0.46 -0.46
CA ASP A 73 -10.46 -0.97 -1.31
C ASP A 73 -9.94 -1.14 -2.74
N PHE A 74 -9.56 -2.38 -3.09
CA PHE A 74 -9.02 -2.70 -4.40
C PHE A 74 -10.03 -2.47 -5.54
N ASN A 75 -11.34 -2.58 -5.28
CA ASN A 75 -12.35 -2.33 -6.31
C ASN A 75 -12.37 -0.85 -6.68
N ALA A 76 -12.31 0.03 -5.66
CA ALA A 76 -12.18 1.47 -5.89
C ALA A 76 -10.88 1.82 -6.65
N VAL A 77 -9.77 1.13 -6.37
CA VAL A 77 -8.50 1.31 -7.12
C VAL A 77 -8.68 0.95 -8.59
N TYR A 78 -9.32 -0.18 -8.91
CA TYR A 78 -9.53 -0.61 -10.29
C TYR A 78 -10.50 0.30 -11.05
N GLN A 79 -11.58 0.75 -10.40
CA GLN A 79 -12.51 1.70 -11.00
C GLN A 79 -11.82 3.04 -11.32
N ARG A 80 -11.00 3.54 -10.39
CA ARG A 80 -10.24 4.77 -10.60
C ARG A 80 -9.20 4.65 -11.69
N ALA A 81 -8.59 3.49 -11.84
CA ALA A 81 -7.68 3.18 -12.94
C ALA A 81 -8.39 3.00 -14.30
N GLY A 82 -9.72 3.11 -14.34
CA GLY A 82 -10.50 3.00 -15.57
C GLY A 82 -10.49 1.59 -16.16
N LEU A 83 -10.31 0.56 -15.34
CA LEU A 83 -10.29 -0.81 -15.81
C LEU A 83 -11.70 -1.22 -16.31
N PRO A 84 -11.78 -1.93 -17.46
CA PRO A 84 -13.05 -2.39 -17.97
C PRO A 84 -13.64 -3.47 -17.06
N VAL A 85 -14.96 -3.46 -16.90
CA VAL A 85 -15.67 -4.56 -16.24
C VAL A 85 -15.69 -5.76 -17.18
N VAL A 86 -14.97 -6.80 -16.82
CA VAL A 86 -14.94 -8.05 -17.58
C VAL A 86 -15.97 -9.05 -17.02
N PRO A 87 -16.64 -9.84 -17.88
CA PRO A 87 -17.66 -10.79 -17.46
C PRO A 87 -17.09 -11.99 -16.69
N PHE A 88 -15.80 -12.28 -16.83
CA PHE A 88 -15.07 -13.25 -16.00
C PHE A 88 -13.73 -12.66 -15.57
N THR A 89 -13.59 -12.37 -14.27
CA THR A 89 -12.46 -11.59 -13.73
C THR A 89 -11.27 -12.46 -13.31
N ALA A 90 -10.11 -11.83 -13.15
CA ALA A 90 -8.91 -12.46 -12.61
C ALA A 90 -9.13 -13.06 -11.20
N GLU A 91 -9.95 -12.44 -10.36
CA GLU A 91 -10.28 -12.97 -9.02
C GLU A 91 -11.10 -14.26 -9.12
N GLN A 92 -12.08 -14.30 -10.03
CA GLN A 92 -12.85 -15.52 -10.30
C GLN A 92 -11.95 -16.62 -10.89
N ALA A 93 -10.99 -16.27 -11.74
CA ALA A 93 -9.98 -17.22 -12.21
C ALA A 93 -9.10 -17.75 -11.07
N LEU A 94 -8.75 -16.90 -10.12
CA LEU A 94 -7.98 -17.26 -8.93
C LEU A 94 -8.76 -18.20 -8.01
N GLU A 95 -10.08 -18.01 -7.85
CA GLU A 95 -10.96 -18.96 -7.16
C GLU A 95 -10.92 -20.35 -7.80
N VAL A 96 -10.97 -20.44 -9.14
CA VAL A 96 -10.84 -21.71 -9.86
C VAL A 96 -9.47 -22.34 -9.62
N ILE A 97 -8.38 -21.56 -9.66
CA ILE A 97 -7.02 -22.05 -9.40
C ILE A 97 -6.88 -22.60 -7.97
N HIS A 98 -7.54 -21.96 -7.00
CA HIS A 98 -7.54 -22.35 -5.58
C HIS A 98 -8.50 -23.50 -5.25
N SER A 99 -9.51 -23.74 -6.09
CA SER A 99 -10.40 -24.91 -5.95
C SER A 99 -9.69 -26.23 -6.25
N LEU A 100 -8.54 -26.19 -6.94
CA LEU A 100 -7.74 -27.37 -7.26
C LEU A 100 -6.84 -27.77 -6.07
N PRO A 101 -6.68 -29.07 -5.79
CA PRO A 101 -5.75 -29.53 -4.75
C PRO A 101 -4.33 -29.01 -4.97
N ALA A 102 -3.72 -28.49 -3.89
CA ALA A 102 -2.38 -27.90 -3.92
C ALA A 102 -1.28 -28.93 -4.22
N ASP A 103 -1.53 -30.21 -3.92
CA ASP A 103 -0.58 -31.33 -4.12
C ASP A 103 -0.51 -31.81 -5.58
N LEU A 104 -1.37 -31.29 -6.47
CA LEU A 104 -1.31 -31.64 -7.89
C LEU A 104 -0.06 -31.03 -8.56
N PRO A 105 0.64 -31.79 -9.42
CA PRO A 105 1.72 -31.24 -10.23
C PRO A 105 1.27 -30.01 -11.03
N ILE A 106 2.12 -28.99 -11.12
CA ILE A 106 1.78 -27.70 -11.71
C ILE A 106 1.29 -27.82 -13.16
N ASP A 107 1.84 -28.75 -13.93
CA ASP A 107 1.44 -28.97 -15.33
C ASP A 107 0.01 -29.53 -15.44
N VAL A 108 -0.37 -30.39 -14.50
CA VAL A 108 -1.74 -30.92 -14.41
C VAL A 108 -2.70 -29.81 -13.98
N ARG A 109 -2.31 -28.98 -12.99
CA ARG A 109 -3.10 -27.82 -12.57
C ARG A 109 -3.32 -26.84 -13.71
N ARG A 110 -2.26 -26.47 -14.44
CA ARG A 110 -2.34 -25.56 -15.61
C ARG A 110 -3.26 -26.11 -16.70
N LYS A 111 -3.10 -27.37 -17.10
CA LYS A 111 -3.97 -28.00 -18.12
C LYS A 111 -5.43 -28.04 -17.68
N THR A 112 -5.67 -28.34 -16.40
CA THR A 112 -7.02 -28.38 -15.84
C THR A 112 -7.67 -26.99 -15.86
N VAL A 113 -6.97 -25.96 -15.37
CA VAL A 113 -7.44 -24.57 -15.41
C VAL A 113 -7.68 -24.13 -16.85
N GLN A 114 -6.76 -24.41 -17.77
CA GLN A 114 -6.89 -24.06 -19.18
C GLN A 114 -8.13 -24.71 -19.81
N ALA A 115 -8.37 -26.00 -19.57
CA ALA A 115 -9.54 -26.70 -20.09
C ALA A 115 -10.85 -26.15 -19.49
N THR A 116 -10.87 -25.85 -18.19
CA THR A 116 -12.01 -25.24 -17.51
C THR A 116 -12.31 -23.85 -18.08
N LEU A 117 -11.30 -22.99 -18.19
CA LEU A 117 -11.44 -21.64 -18.75
C LEU A 117 -11.83 -21.68 -20.23
N GLN A 118 -11.32 -22.63 -21.02
CA GLN A 118 -11.73 -22.77 -22.42
C GLN A 118 -13.20 -23.21 -22.55
N THR A 119 -13.68 -24.05 -21.62
CA THR A 119 -15.08 -24.49 -21.58
C THR A 119 -16.00 -23.36 -21.14
N MET A 120 -15.65 -22.64 -20.07
CA MET A 120 -16.38 -21.46 -19.61
C MET A 120 -16.34 -20.33 -20.63
N GLY A 121 -15.20 -20.15 -21.29
CA GLY A 121 -14.99 -19.13 -22.31
C GLY A 121 -15.87 -19.31 -23.54
N LYS A 122 -16.19 -20.55 -23.92
CA LYS A 122 -17.19 -20.82 -24.97
C LYS A 122 -18.61 -20.40 -24.57
N ALA A 123 -18.94 -20.45 -23.28
CA ALA A 123 -20.25 -20.06 -22.77
C ALA A 123 -20.38 -18.55 -22.51
N MET A 124 -19.29 -17.91 -22.06
CA MET A 124 -19.27 -16.49 -21.66
C MET A 124 -18.63 -15.56 -22.70
N GLY A 125 -18.04 -16.11 -23.76
CA GLY A 125 -17.28 -15.35 -24.76
C GLY A 125 -15.92 -14.85 -24.26
N VAL A 126 -15.38 -15.42 -23.18
CA VAL A 126 -14.15 -14.94 -22.53
C VAL A 126 -12.98 -15.90 -22.76
N GLY A 127 -11.95 -15.45 -23.47
CA GLY A 127 -10.72 -16.23 -23.65
C GLY A 127 -9.80 -16.17 -22.42
N THR A 128 -8.86 -17.11 -22.34
CA THR A 128 -7.72 -17.05 -21.39
C THR A 128 -6.94 -15.73 -21.51
N ASP A 129 -6.86 -15.20 -22.73
CA ASP A 129 -6.22 -13.92 -23.05
C ASP A 129 -6.89 -12.73 -22.35
N ALA A 130 -8.22 -12.76 -22.20
CA ALA A 130 -8.97 -11.70 -21.53
C ALA A 130 -8.75 -11.72 -20.02
N VAL A 131 -8.68 -12.91 -19.42
CA VAL A 131 -8.36 -13.09 -17.98
C VAL A 131 -6.93 -12.64 -17.68
N LEU A 132 -5.98 -13.03 -18.54
CA LEU A 132 -4.60 -12.58 -18.42
C LEU A 132 -4.52 -11.06 -18.52
N SER A 133 -5.21 -10.47 -19.50
CA SER A 133 -5.25 -9.02 -19.69
C SER A 133 -5.84 -8.28 -18.49
N ASP A 134 -6.93 -8.79 -17.92
CA ASP A 134 -7.52 -8.24 -16.69
C ASP A 134 -6.51 -8.29 -15.52
N ALA A 135 -5.87 -9.44 -15.30
CA ALA A 135 -4.88 -9.60 -14.24
C ALA A 135 -3.69 -8.63 -14.39
N THR A 136 -3.16 -8.47 -15.59
CA THR A 136 -2.03 -7.58 -15.84
C THR A 136 -2.40 -6.11 -15.67
N ARG A 137 -3.60 -5.71 -16.10
CA ARG A 137 -4.10 -4.34 -15.92
C ARG A 137 -4.32 -4.06 -14.43
N LYS A 138 -4.83 -5.02 -13.67
CA LYS A 138 -5.00 -4.90 -12.22
C LYS A 138 -3.66 -4.77 -11.50
N LEU A 139 -2.66 -5.56 -11.90
CA LEU A 139 -1.30 -5.42 -11.35
C LEU A 139 -0.71 -4.03 -11.63
N ALA A 140 -0.85 -3.51 -12.86
CA ALA A 140 -0.41 -2.16 -13.20
C ALA A 140 -1.16 -1.09 -12.38
N ALA A 141 -2.48 -1.23 -12.19
CA ALA A 141 -3.25 -0.33 -11.35
C ALA A 141 -2.80 -0.34 -9.88
N LEU A 142 -2.46 -1.51 -9.34
CA LEU A 142 -1.92 -1.63 -7.98
C LEU A 142 -0.54 -0.98 -7.85
N ALA A 143 0.35 -1.17 -8.83
CA ALA A 143 1.66 -0.53 -8.84
C ALA A 143 1.53 1.01 -8.88
N ALA A 144 0.67 1.53 -9.77
CA ALA A 144 0.39 2.96 -9.84
C ALA A 144 -0.20 3.50 -8.52
N TYR A 145 -1.02 2.71 -7.83
CA TYR A 145 -1.60 3.09 -6.53
C TYR A 145 -0.55 3.15 -5.44
N GLU A 146 0.38 2.18 -5.42
CA GLU A 146 1.49 2.17 -4.49
C GLU A 146 2.39 3.40 -4.67
N ASP A 147 2.73 3.73 -5.93
CA ASP A 147 3.55 4.91 -6.23
C ASP A 147 2.84 6.22 -5.86
N LEU A 148 1.53 6.31 -6.09
CA LEU A 148 0.71 7.45 -5.66
C LEU A 148 0.74 7.62 -4.13
N LEU A 149 0.57 6.52 -3.38
CA LEU A 149 0.60 6.54 -1.92
C LEU A 149 1.97 6.93 -1.38
N LYS A 150 3.06 6.42 -1.97
CA LYS A 150 4.43 6.82 -1.62
C LYS A 150 4.62 8.33 -1.82
N GLY A 151 4.26 8.85 -2.99
CA GLY A 151 4.39 10.27 -3.29
C GLY A 151 3.56 11.16 -2.35
N GLN A 152 2.32 10.78 -2.06
CA GLN A 152 1.48 11.51 -1.10
C GLN A 152 2.07 11.49 0.32
N THR A 153 2.60 10.34 0.74
CA THR A 153 3.23 10.18 2.06
C THR A 153 4.49 11.03 2.18
N GLU A 154 5.37 11.01 1.17
CA GLU A 154 6.59 11.82 1.12
C GLU A 154 6.28 13.32 1.14
N ALA A 155 5.29 13.76 0.35
CA ALA A 155 4.85 15.15 0.34
C ALA A 155 4.29 15.59 1.70
N TYR A 156 3.48 14.75 2.34
CA TYR A 156 2.95 15.01 3.67
C TYR A 156 4.04 15.06 4.73
N CYS A 157 4.96 14.10 4.73
CA CYS A 157 6.13 14.09 5.63
C CYS A 157 6.96 15.36 5.48
N THR A 158 7.27 15.76 4.25
CA THR A 158 8.02 17.00 3.97
C THR A 158 7.30 18.23 4.53
N LYS A 159 5.98 18.32 4.31
CA LYS A 159 5.16 19.41 4.84
C LYS A 159 5.21 19.47 6.37
N VAL A 160 5.01 18.34 7.05
CA VAL A 160 5.01 18.26 8.52
C VAL A 160 6.39 18.55 9.09
N GLN A 161 7.46 18.07 8.46
CA GLN A 161 8.83 18.39 8.86
C GLN A 161 9.13 19.89 8.76
N GLY A 162 8.66 20.57 7.70
CA GLY A 162 8.75 22.02 7.59
C GLY A 162 8.02 22.75 8.74
N GLN A 163 6.80 22.30 9.07
CA GLN A 163 6.05 22.85 10.20
C GLN A 163 6.76 22.64 11.55
N ILE A 164 7.38 21.48 11.76
CA ILE A 164 8.19 21.21 12.97
C ILE A 164 9.36 22.19 13.05
N ALA A 165 10.11 22.37 11.97
CA ALA A 165 11.25 23.29 11.94
C ALA A 165 10.83 24.74 12.23
N ASP A 166 9.68 25.18 11.70
CA ASP A 166 9.13 26.51 11.99
C ASP A 166 8.72 26.69 13.45
N LEU A 167 8.15 25.67 14.07
CA LEU A 167 7.78 25.68 15.49
C LEU A 167 9.03 25.65 16.38
N GLU A 168 10.05 24.88 16.03
CA GLU A 168 11.32 24.84 16.77
C GLU A 168 12.02 26.20 16.76
N ARG A 169 11.98 26.91 15.62
CA ARG A 169 12.49 28.29 15.53
C ARG A 169 11.73 29.24 16.45
N GLN A 170 10.40 29.19 16.47
CA GLN A 170 9.58 30.01 17.37
C GLN A 170 9.86 29.70 18.85
N ILE A 171 10.04 28.43 19.19
CA ILE A 171 10.42 28.02 20.55
C ILE A 171 11.78 28.61 20.94
N ALA A 172 12.75 28.60 20.02
CA ALA A 172 14.07 29.19 20.27
C ALA A 172 13.99 30.70 20.50
N GLU A 173 13.22 31.42 19.67
CA GLU A 173 12.98 32.86 19.81
C GLU A 173 12.35 33.20 21.18
N HIS A 174 11.28 32.51 21.56
CA HIS A 174 10.63 32.74 22.85
C HIS A 174 11.52 32.40 24.05
N LYS A 175 12.44 31.43 23.92
CA LYS A 175 13.44 31.17 24.98
C LYS A 175 14.39 32.36 25.14
N THR A 176 14.84 32.95 24.04
CA THR A 176 15.66 34.17 24.08
C THR A 176 14.90 35.34 24.72
N ASP A 177 13.61 35.52 24.41
CA ASP A 177 12.78 36.56 25.04
C ASP A 177 12.63 36.36 26.55
N ILE A 178 12.45 35.11 27.00
CA ILE A 178 12.39 34.76 28.42
C ILE A 178 13.69 35.13 29.12
N ASP A 179 14.84 34.78 28.53
CA ASP A 179 16.14 35.05 29.14
C ASP A 179 16.44 36.56 29.20
N ASN A 180 16.11 37.30 28.14
CA ASN A 180 16.20 38.76 28.12
C ASN A 180 15.34 39.39 29.23
N THR A 181 14.09 38.93 29.38
CA THR A 181 13.18 39.44 30.40
C THR A 181 13.68 39.15 31.81
N ARG A 182 14.26 37.96 32.04
CA ARG A 182 14.88 37.60 33.33
C ARG A 182 16.07 38.51 33.66
N GLN A 183 16.94 38.77 32.70
CA GLN A 183 18.08 39.68 32.89
C GLN A 183 17.62 41.11 33.20
N MET A 184 16.57 41.58 32.51
CA MET A 184 15.97 42.89 32.80
C MET A 184 15.43 42.96 34.23
N LEU A 185 14.70 41.92 34.68
CA LEU A 185 14.16 41.86 36.04
C LEU A 185 15.27 41.84 37.09
N GLU A 186 16.32 41.05 36.88
CA GLU A 186 17.48 40.98 37.78
C GLU A 186 18.17 42.34 37.91
N SER A 187 18.43 43.00 36.77
CA SER A 187 19.05 44.33 36.73
C SER A 187 18.20 45.40 37.43
N ALA A 188 16.88 45.38 37.18
CA ALA A 188 15.95 46.31 37.83
C ALA A 188 15.87 46.06 39.34
N THR A 189 15.79 44.81 39.77
CA THR A 189 15.76 44.43 41.19
C THR A 189 17.01 44.91 41.90
N LYS A 190 18.19 44.67 41.31
CA LYS A 190 19.46 45.14 41.86
C LYS A 190 19.48 46.67 41.99
N SER A 191 19.07 47.38 40.93
CA SER A 191 19.03 48.84 40.95
C SER A 191 18.09 49.38 42.04
N CYS A 192 16.96 48.73 42.27
CA CYS A 192 16.04 49.07 43.35
C CYS A 192 16.64 48.79 44.74
N THR A 193 17.32 47.66 44.92
CA THR A 193 18.01 47.34 46.17
C THR A 193 19.11 48.35 46.48
N ASP A 194 19.97 48.66 45.51
CA ASP A 194 21.07 49.62 45.65
C ASP A 194 20.53 51.02 46.05
N GLU A 195 19.42 51.46 45.46
CA GLU A 195 18.78 52.74 45.82
C GLU A 195 18.11 52.67 47.19
N SER A 196 17.50 51.54 47.57
CA SER A 196 16.93 51.35 48.91
C SER A 196 18.00 51.46 49.98
N GLU A 197 19.15 50.80 49.80
CA GLU A 197 20.29 50.89 50.73
C GLU A 197 20.79 52.34 50.85
N ARG A 198 20.83 53.09 49.75
CA ARG A 198 21.21 54.51 49.75
C ARG A 198 20.23 55.39 50.53
N LEU A 199 18.93 55.10 50.45
CA LEU A 199 17.90 55.83 51.20
C LEU A 199 17.89 55.44 52.68
N ASP A 200 18.17 54.19 53.01
CA ASP A 200 18.34 53.73 54.39
C ASP A 200 19.49 54.46 55.09
N ASP A 201 20.62 54.69 54.40
CA ASP A 201 21.74 55.50 54.91
C ASP A 201 21.28 56.93 55.28
N VAL A 202 20.33 57.52 54.54
CA VAL A 202 19.75 58.84 54.86
C VAL A 202 18.87 58.78 56.10
N ILE A 203 18.05 57.73 56.22
CA ILE A 203 17.19 57.53 57.39
C ILE A 203 18.04 57.36 58.64
N GLU A 204 19.06 56.50 58.60
CA GLU A 204 20.01 56.26 59.70
C GLU A 204 20.66 57.57 60.19
N PHE A 205 21.08 58.43 59.25
CA PHE A 205 21.66 59.73 59.56
C PHE A 205 20.74 60.64 60.39
N PHE A 206 19.43 60.64 60.11
CA PHE A 206 18.47 61.53 60.77
C PHE A 206 17.81 60.93 62.02
N THR A 207 17.73 59.60 62.15
CA THR A 207 17.07 58.97 63.30
C THR A 207 17.98 58.81 64.52
N GLN A 208 19.31 58.93 64.37
CA GLN A 208 20.30 58.64 65.43
C GLN A 208 20.14 57.25 66.06
N ASP A 209 19.43 56.33 65.41
CA ASP A 209 19.16 55.00 65.94
C ASP A 209 20.40 54.12 65.68
N VAL A 210 21.23 53.97 66.71
CA VAL A 210 22.52 53.25 66.64
C VAL A 210 22.28 51.73 66.72
N GLY A 211 21.55 51.18 65.75
CA GLY A 211 21.43 49.74 65.56
C GLY A 211 22.49 49.26 64.57
N ALA A 212 23.44 48.43 65.04
CA ALA A 212 24.44 47.66 64.25
C ALA A 212 24.84 48.24 62.88
N SER A 213 25.20 49.52 62.85
CA SER A 213 25.63 50.21 61.63
C SER A 213 26.94 49.65 61.09
N LYS A 214 27.04 49.54 59.76
CA LYS A 214 28.31 49.24 59.04
C LYS A 214 29.42 50.27 59.33
N TYR A 215 29.07 51.44 59.88
CA TYR A 215 29.99 52.50 60.28
C TYR A 215 30.24 52.60 61.80
N ALA A 216 29.53 51.80 62.63
CA ALA A 216 29.70 51.84 64.09
C ALA A 216 30.96 51.10 64.60
N GLY A 217 31.67 50.35 63.74
CA GLY A 217 32.78 49.46 64.15
C GLY A 217 34.21 49.94 63.88
N GLY A 218 34.42 51.18 63.43
CA GLY A 218 35.74 51.71 63.05
C GLY A 218 36.49 52.45 64.17
N GLY A 219 36.45 51.97 65.41
CA GLY A 219 37.27 52.53 66.49
C GLY A 219 38.71 52.00 66.43
N PRO A 220 39.76 52.84 66.56
CA PRO A 220 41.15 52.37 66.56
C PRO A 220 41.36 51.46 67.78
N THR A 221 41.75 50.22 67.53
CA THR A 221 42.32 49.33 68.53
C THR A 221 43.65 49.92 68.99
N GLU A 222 43.56 50.79 69.99
CA GLU A 222 44.69 51.26 70.78
C GLU A 222 44.96 50.27 71.91
N GLN A 223 46.25 50.06 72.20
CA GLN A 223 46.84 49.49 73.42
C GLN A 223 46.89 47.95 73.49
N ALA A 224 47.93 47.33 74.05
CA ALA A 224 49.26 47.72 74.54
C ALA A 224 50.03 46.42 74.84
#